data_AF-W8YCU3-F1
#
_entry.id   AF-W8YCU3-F1
#
_cell.length_a   1.000
_cell.length_b   1.000
_cell.length_c   1.000
_cell.angle_alpha   90.00
_cell.angle_beta   90.00
_cell.angle_gamma   90.00
#
_symmetry.space_group_name_H-M   'P 1'
#
loop_
_entity.id
_entity.type
_entity.pdbx_description
1 polymer ?
#
loop_
_entity_poly.entity_id
_entity_poly.type
_entity_poly.pdbx_seq_one_letter_code
_entity_poly.pdbx_strand_id
1 'polypeptide(L)' 'MFFKDNKTLFKKWLDRHGIEQKEILKATKISSATLTKACRDKTYIPTPLVMKKLLKAIRKIDPYAQPHDFWKM' A
#
# COMPACT_ATOMS: atom_id res chain seq x y z
N MET A 1 17.02 13.54 -12.34
CA MET A 1 16.90 12.08 -12.20
C MET A 1 15.44 11.68 -12.46
N PHE A 2 15.13 11.19 -13.66
CA PHE A 2 13.78 10.71 -13.99
C PHE A 2 13.68 9.23 -13.64
N PHE A 3 13.39 8.91 -12.38
CA PHE A 3 12.95 7.55 -12.06
C PHE A 3 11.59 7.36 -12.74
N LYS A 4 11.55 6.55 -13.80
CA LYS A 4 10.31 6.10 -14.45
C LYS A 4 9.44 5.48 -13.36
N ASP A 5 8.45 6.25 -12.89
CA ASP A 5 7.75 6.01 -11.63
C ASP A 5 6.79 4.82 -11.79
N ASN A 6 7.33 3.61 -11.67
CA ASN A 6 6.58 2.37 -11.55
C ASN A 6 5.96 2.23 -10.15
N LYS A 7 5.64 3.33 -9.48
CA LYS A 7 4.96 3.29 -8.19
C LYS A 7 3.49 2.97 -8.41
N THR A 8 2.95 2.11 -7.55
CA THR A 8 1.52 1.85 -7.47
C THR A 8 0.79 3.05 -6.87
N LEU A 9 -0.54 3.09 -7.02
CA LEU A 9 -1.37 4.10 -6.34
C LEU A 9 -1.15 4.05 -4.82
N PHE A 10 -0.98 2.85 -4.27
CA PHE A 10 -0.62 2.65 -2.88
C PHE A 10 0.71 3.31 -2.51
N LYS A 11 1.79 3.09 -3.27
CA LYS A 11 3.08 3.73 -2.98
C LYS A 11 3.02 5.26 -3.13
N LYS A 12 2.28 5.78 -4.11
CA LYS A 12 2.03 7.23 -4.24
C LYS A 12 1.28 7.80 -3.05
N TRP A 13 0.31 7.06 -2.50
CA TRP A 13 -0.41 7.47 -1.30
C TRP A 13 0.51 7.50 -0.08
N LEU A 14 1.37 6.50 0.09
CA LEU A 14 2.38 6.49 1.15
C LEU A 14 3.33 7.69 1.05
N ASP A 15 3.84 7.96 -0.16
CA ASP A 15 4.73 9.10 -0.41
C ASP A 15 4.05 10.44 -0.09
N ARG A 16 2.77 10.60 -0.46
CA ARG A 16 1.99 11.81 -0.15
C ARG A 16 1.79 12.06 1.34
N HIS A 17 1.72 10.99 2.13
CA HIS A 17 1.56 11.09 3.59
C HIS A 17 2.89 11.02 4.35
N GLY A 18 4.03 10.93 3.66
CA GLY A 18 5.34 10.77 4.28
C GLY A 18 5.52 9.44 5.03
N ILE A 19 4.76 8.40 4.66
CA ILE A 19 4.75 7.12 5.36
C ILE A 19 5.79 6.16 4.75
N GLU A 20 6.69 5.66 5.58
CA GLU A 20 7.62 4.62 5.17
C GLU A 20 6.98 3.23 5.12
N GLN A 21 7.47 2.37 4.22
CA GLN A 21 7.03 0.98 4.15
C GLN A 21 7.25 0.21 5.47
N LYS A 22 8.32 0.55 6.21
CA LYS A 22 8.64 -0.06 7.51
C LYS A 22 7.53 0.19 8.54
N GLU A 23 6.93 1.37 8.53
CA GLU A 23 5.85 1.73 9.46
C GLU A 23 4.57 0.94 9.14
N ILE A 24 4.23 0.80 7.85
CA ILE A 24 3.13 -0.07 7.42
C ILE A 24 3.40 -1.53 7.77
N LEU A 25 4.63 -2.01 7.61
CA LEU A 25 5.03 -3.37 7.98
C LEU A 25 4.79 -3.65 9.46
N LYS A 26 5.21 -2.73 10.35
CA LYS A 26 4.97 -2.83 11.79
C LYS A 26 3.48 -2.83 12.12
N ALA A 27 2.70 -1.96 11.47
CA ALA A 27 1.27 -1.84 11.72
C ALA A 27 0.44 -3.05 11.23
N THR A 28 0.85 -3.67 10.12
CA THR A 28 0.06 -4.70 9.42
C THR A 28 0.54 -6.12 9.68
N LYS A 29 1.79 -6.31 10.14
CA LYS A 29 2.41 -7.62 10.36
C LYS A 29 2.31 -8.55 9.14
N ILE A 30 2.45 -7.99 7.94
CA ILE A 30 2.54 -8.77 6.69
C ILE A 30 4.01 -9.00 6.32
N SER A 31 4.28 -9.88 5.36
CA SER A 31 5.64 -10.07 4.85
C SER A 31 6.12 -8.83 4.09
N SER A 32 7.40 -8.48 4.27
CA SER A 32 8.05 -7.38 3.54
C SER A 32 8.00 -7.57 2.03
N ALA A 33 8.10 -8.82 1.57
CA ALA A 33 7.97 -9.16 0.15
C ALA A 33 6.59 -8.79 -0.40
N THR A 34 5.53 -9.07 0.39
CA THR A 34 4.15 -8.74 0.02
C THR A 34 3.93 -7.22 -0.04
N LEU A 35 4.43 -6.47 0.96
CA LEU A 35 4.31 -5.02 0.95
C LEU A 35 5.08 -4.38 -0.22
N THR A 36 6.28 -4.89 -0.50
CA THR A 36 7.12 -4.43 -1.61
C THR A 36 6.42 -4.66 -2.94
N LYS A 37 5.80 -5.84 -3.15
CA LYS A 37 4.98 -6.12 -4.32
C LYS A 37 3.81 -5.15 -4.43
N ALA A 38 3.06 -4.92 -3.35
CA ALA A 38 1.96 -3.95 -3.33
C ALA A 38 2.39 -2.50 -3.65
N CYS A 39 3.66 -2.13 -3.40
CA CYS A 39 4.20 -0.81 -3.70
C CYS A 39 4.77 -0.66 -5.13
N ARG A 40 5.21 -1.77 -5.75
CA ARG A 40 5.94 -1.75 -7.03
C ARG A 40 5.15 -2.34 -8.20
N ASP A 41 4.28 -3.31 -7.92
CA ASP A 41 3.55 -4.04 -8.95
C ASP A 41 2.11 -3.52 -9.06
N LYS A 42 1.80 -2.90 -10.19
CA LYS A 42 0.48 -2.33 -10.49
C LYS A 42 -0.58 -3.39 -10.81
N THR A 43 -0.14 -4.61 -11.14
CA THR A 43 -1.01 -5.77 -11.43
C THR A 43 -1.22 -6.65 -10.21
N TYR A 44 -0.41 -6.45 -9.16
CA TYR A 44 -0.54 -7.21 -7.93
C TYR A 44 -1.80 -6.82 -7.16
N ILE A 45 -2.74 -7.75 -7.07
CA ILE A 45 -3.92 -7.65 -6.22
C ILE A 45 -3.66 -8.48 -4.95
N PRO A 46 -3.61 -7.87 -3.75
CA PRO A 46 -3.43 -8.60 -2.51
C PRO A 46 -4.62 -9.50 -2.21
N THR A 47 -4.38 -10.59 -1.48
CA THR A 47 -5.47 -11.43 -0.99
C THR A 47 -6.37 -10.65 -0.03
N PRO A 48 -7.66 -11.03 0.14
CA PRO A 48 -8.60 -10.32 1.00
C PRO A 48 -8.08 -10.11 2.44
N LEU A 49 -7.34 -11.07 2.98
CA LEU A 49 -6.70 -10.98 4.30
C LEU A 49 -5.64 -9.89 4.38
N VAL A 50 -4.75 -9.82 3.38
CA VAL A 50 -3.69 -8.79 3.31
C VAL A 50 -4.31 -7.42 3.07
N MET A 51 -5.27 -7.33 2.16
CA MET A 51 -5.99 -6.10 1.86
C MET A 51 -6.69 -5.55 3.11
N LYS A 52 -7.39 -6.39 3.87
CA LYS A 52 -8.03 -6.00 5.13
C LYS A 52 -7.03 -5.44 6.15
N LYS A 53 -5.84 -6.04 6.26
CA LYS A 53 -4.76 -5.56 7.15
C LYS A 53 -4.23 -4.20 6.68
N LEU A 54 -3.93 -4.06 5.39
CA LEU A 54 -3.45 -2.81 4.79
C LEU A 54 -4.48 -1.69 4.97
N LEU A 55 -5.73 -1.93 4.59
CA LEU A 55 -6.82 -0.96 4.77
C LEU A 55 -7.02 -0.58 6.22
N LYS A 56 -6.93 -1.52 7.16
CA LYS A 56 -7.02 -1.20 8.59
C LYS A 56 -5.90 -0.26 9.06
N ALA A 57 -4.69 -0.38 8.51
CA ALA A 57 -3.59 0.53 8.83
C ALA A 57 -3.78 1.89 8.14
N ILE A 58 -4.16 1.90 6.86
CA ILE A 58 -4.44 3.12 6.10
C ILE A 58 -5.58 3.92 6.76
N ARG A 59 -6.66 3.25 7.17
CA ARG A 59 -7.84 3.88 7.79
C ARG A 59 -7.60 4.52 9.16
N LYS A 60 -6.45 4.25 9.79
CA LYS A 60 -6.04 5.00 10.99
C LYS A 60 -5.59 6.43 10.65
N ILE A 61 -5.22 6.67 9.39
CA ILE A 61 -4.65 7.91 8.89
C ILE A 61 -5.68 8.59 7.99
N ASP A 62 -6.30 7.83 7.09
CA ASP A 62 -7.38 8.26 6.20
C ASP A 62 -8.59 7.33 6.34
N PRO A 63 -9.56 7.67 7.22
CA PRO A 63 -10.72 6.83 7.53
C PRO A 63 -11.58 6.49 6.30
N TYR A 64 -11.57 7.33 5.27
CA TYR A 64 -12.40 7.19 4.08
C TYR A 64 -11.75 6.34 2.98
N ALA A 65 -10.48 5.97 3.15
CA ALA A 65 -9.73 5.21 2.16
C ALA A 65 -10.42 3.88 1.79
N GLN A 66 -10.60 3.68 0.49
CA GLN A 66 -11.24 2.50 -0.09
C GLN A 66 -10.22 1.61 -0.81
N PRO A 67 -10.47 0.29 -0.90
CA PRO A 67 -9.59 -0.61 -1.63
C PRO A 67 -9.40 -0.23 -3.10
N HIS A 68 -10.44 0.27 -3.76
CA HIS A 68 -10.39 0.68 -5.17
C HIS A 68 -9.46 1.86 -5.44
N ASP A 69 -9.13 2.66 -4.40
CA ASP A 69 -8.19 3.77 -4.52
C ASP A 69 -6.75 3.29 -4.71
N PHE A 70 -6.48 2.04 -4.35
CA PHE A 70 -5.14 1.45 -4.34
C PHE A 70 -4.97 0.34 -5.36
N TRP A 71 -5.99 -0.50 -5.52
CA TRP A 71 -5.99 -1.65 -6.40
C TRP A 71 -7.19 -1.57 -7.36
N LYS A 72 -6.92 -1.66 -8.66
CA LYS A 72 -7.97 -1.78 -9.68
C LYS A 72 -8.49 -3.21 -9.66
N MET A 73 -9.55 -3.43 -8.90
CA MET A 73 -10.32 -4.68 -8.85
C MET A 73 -11.44 -4.66 -9.88
#